data_AF-A0A7V9I3U6-F1
#
_entry.id   AF-A0A7V9I3U6-F1
#
_cell.length_a   1.000
_cell.length_b   1.000
_cell.length_c   1.000
_cell.angle_alpha   90.00
_cell.angle_beta   90.00
_cell.angle_gamma   90.00
#
_symmetry.space_group_name_H-M   'P 1'
#
loop_
_entity.id
_entity.type
_entity.pdbx_description
1 polymer ?
#
loop_
_entity_poly.entity_id
_entity_poly.type
_entity_poly.pdbx_seq_one_letter_code
_entity_poly.pdbx_strand_id
1 'polypeptide(L)' 'MADRLTVGVAARLSRYLQVLTQAKKTGKERISSQEISDYTNINATQIRRDLSAFGKFGKRGVGYNIES' A
#
# COMPACT_ATOMS: atom_id res chain seq x y z
N MET A 1 -1.12 -10.42 18.13
CA MET A 1 -2.07 -9.40 18.62
C MET A 1 -2.47 -8.56 17.42
N ALA A 2 -3.70 -8.74 16.93
CA ALA A 2 -4.21 -7.92 15.83
C ALA A 2 -4.41 -6.51 16.39
N ASP A 3 -3.46 -5.62 16.08
CA ASP A 3 -3.46 -4.26 16.54
C ASP A 3 -4.79 -3.61 16.11
N ARG A 4 -5.49 -2.96 17.04
CA ARG A 4 -6.80 -2.36 16.79
C ARG A 4 -6.67 -1.48 15.55
N LEU A 5 -7.43 -1.80 14.51
CA LEU A 5 -7.49 -0.99 13.29
C LEU A 5 -7.97 0.40 13.66
N THR A 6 -7.02 1.32 13.82
CA THR A 6 -7.35 2.71 14.10
C THR A 6 -8.04 3.28 12.87
N VAL A 7 -8.98 4.20 13.09
CA VAL A 7 -9.72 4.89 12.01
C VAL A 7 -8.74 5.51 10.99
N GLY A 8 -7.58 5.96 11.45
CA GLY A 8 -6.52 6.50 10.60
C GLY A 8 -5.89 5.48 9.64
N VAL A 9 -5.74 4.22 10.03
CA VAL A 9 -5.23 3.17 9.14
C VAL A 9 -6.28 2.85 8.07
N ALA A 10 -7.55 2.71 8.45
CA ALA A 10 -8.63 2.44 7.50
C ALA A 10 -8.75 3.53 6.41
N ALA A 11 -8.63 4.80 6.80
CA ALA A 11 -8.62 5.91 5.86
C ALA A 11 -7.40 5.91 4.92
N ARG A 12 -6.23 5.43 5.36
CA ARG A 12 -5.05 5.29 4.50
C ARG A 12 -5.15 4.09 3.57
N LEU A 13 -5.72 2.98 4.03
CA LEU A 13 -5.96 1.80 3.20
C LEU A 13 -6.87 2.12 2.00
N SER A 14 -7.91 2.92 2.20
CA SER A 14 -8.78 3.32 1.08
C SER A 14 -8.03 4.13 0.03
N ARG A 15 -7.09 5.01 0.44
CA ARG A 15 -6.18 5.73 -0.47
C ARG A 15 -5.25 4.78 -1.21
N TYR A 16 -4.66 3.80 -0.52
CA TYR A 16 -3.79 2.81 -1.16
C TYR A 16 -4.54 1.99 -2.20
N LEU A 17 -5.77 1.57 -1.90
CA LEU A 17 -6.62 0.84 -2.84
C LEU A 17 -6.95 1.67 -4.09
N GLN A 18 -7.19 2.97 -3.94
CA GLN A 18 -7.39 3.87 -5.09
C GLN A 18 -6.16 3.88 -6.00
N VAL A 19 -4.96 4.02 -5.43
CA VAL A 19 -3.71 4.01 -6.20
C VAL A 19 -3.48 2.67 -6.88
N LEU A 20 -3.69 1.55 -6.18
CA LEU A 20 -3.58 0.20 -6.74
C LEU A 20 -4.56 0.00 -7.91
N THR A 21 -5.79 0.47 -7.76
CA THR A 21 -6.81 0.39 -8.83
C THR A 21 -6.38 1.18 -10.08
N GLN A 22 -5.79 2.37 -9.90
CA GLN A 22 -5.27 3.16 -11.02
C GLN A 22 -4.04 2.51 -11.66
N ALA A 23 -3.14 1.96 -10.85
CA ALA A 23 -1.99 1.22 -11.35
C ALA A 23 -2.43 -0.03 -12.13
N LYS A 24 -3.48 -0.72 -11.68
CA LYS A 24 -4.09 -1.84 -12.42
C LYS A 24 -4.59 -1.41 -13.79
N LYS A 25 -5.31 -0.28 -13.87
CA LYS A 25 -5.84 0.26 -15.13
C LYS A 25 -4.76 0.66 -16.12
N THR A 26 -3.57 0.99 -15.65
CA THR A 26 -2.40 1.32 -16.49
C THR A 26 -1.57 0.09 -16.86
N GLY A 27 -2.03 -1.13 -16.52
CA GLY A 27 -1.35 -2.38 -16.85
C GLY A 27 -0.12 -2.67 -16.00
N LYS A 28 0.07 -1.96 -14.87
CA LYS A 28 1.15 -2.28 -13.94
C LYS A 28 0.81 -3.56 -13.19
N GLU A 29 1.79 -4.45 -13.08
CA GLU A 29 1.71 -5.65 -12.24
C GLU A 29 2.16 -5.38 -10.80
N ARG A 30 3.09 -4.44 -10.63
CA ARG A 30 3.69 -4.09 -9.34
C ARG A 30 3.76 -2.60 -9.11
N ILE A 31 3.73 -2.21 -7.85
CA ILE A 31 3.95 -0.82 -7.42
C ILE A 31 4.80 -0.79 -6.15
N SER A 32 5.74 0.16 -6.08
CA SER A 32 6.59 0.35 -4.91
C SER A 32 5.90 1.20 -3.84
N SER A 33 6.38 1.10 -2.58
CA SER A 33 5.94 2.00 -1.50
C SER A 33 6.27 3.47 -1.81
N GLN A 34 7.31 3.73 -2.62
CA GLN A 34 7.68 5.09 -3.02
C GLN A 34 6.67 5.65 -4.00
N GLU A 35 6.30 4.88 -5.04
CA GLU A 35 5.26 5.31 -5.97
C GLU A 35 3.94 5.58 -5.26
N ILE A 36 3.51 4.71 -4.33
CA ILE A 36 2.29 4.95 -3.53
C ILE A 36 2.43 6.25 -2.70
N SER A 37 3.62 6.53 -2.16
CA SER A 37 3.90 7.78 -1.44
C SER A 37 3.69 8.99 -2.33
N ASP A 38 4.15 8.95 -3.56
CA ASP A 38 4.07 10.06 -4.51
C ASP A 38 2.61 10.39 -4.87
N TYR A 39 1.72 9.40 -4.91
CA TYR A 39 0.29 9.61 -5.18
C TYR A 39 -0.55 9.96 -3.95
N THR A 40 -0.14 9.54 -2.76
CA THR A 40 -0.95 9.69 -1.54
C THR A 40 -0.42 10.74 -0.57
N ASN A 41 0.80 11.25 -0.80
CA ASN A 41 1.55 12.09 0.12
C ASN A 41 1.77 11.45 1.51
N ILE A 42 1.71 10.11 1.58
CA ILE A 42 1.97 9.34 2.80
C ILE A 42 3.37 8.75 2.72
N ASN A 43 4.17 8.92 3.76
CA ASN A 43 5.54 8.40 3.82
C ASN A 43 5.62 6.90 3.50
N ALA A 44 6.54 6.51 2.60
CA ALA A 44 6.81 5.13 2.21
C ALA A 44 7.05 4.17 3.40
N THR A 45 7.66 4.64 4.48
CA THR A 45 7.83 3.86 5.73
C THR A 45 6.52 3.61 6.44
N GLN A 46 5.60 4.59 6.45
CA GLN A 46 4.26 4.41 7.00
C GLN A 46 3.46 3.40 6.17
N ILE A 47 3.53 3.51 4.83
CA ILE A 47 2.90 2.55 3.91
C ILE A 47 3.40 1.12 4.18
N ARG A 48 4.72 0.94 4.29
CA ARG A 48 5.30 -0.37 4.63
C ARG A 48 4.78 -0.90 5.96
N ARG A 49 4.71 -0.08 7.00
CA ARG A 49 4.22 -0.48 8.33
C ARG A 49 2.74 -0.85 8.30
N ASP A 50 1.92 -0.03 7.66
CA ASP A 50 0.48 -0.27 7.54
C ASP A 50 0.24 -1.60 6.82
N LEU A 51 0.84 -1.81 5.64
CA LEU A 51 0.65 -3.05 4.89
C LEU A 51 1.20 -4.28 5.64
N SER A 52 2.36 -4.14 6.31
CA SER A 52 2.94 -5.23 7.11
C SER A 52 2.05 -5.67 8.28
N ALA A 53 1.19 -4.78 8.80
CA ALA A 53 0.28 -5.10 9.90
C ALA A 53 -0.82 -6.10 9.48
N PHE A 54 -1.12 -6.21 8.19
CA PHE A 54 -2.16 -7.12 7.66
C PHE A 54 -1.59 -8.42 7.09
N GLY A 55 -0.27 -8.53 6.97
CA GLY A 55 0.38 -9.67 6.32
C GLY A 55 1.61 -9.29 5.52
N LYS A 56 2.17 -10.28 4.83
CA LYS A 56 3.37 -10.11 4.00
C LYS A 56 2.99 -9.76 2.57
N PHE A 57 2.69 -8.47 2.34
CA PHE A 57 2.44 -7.95 1.00
C PHE A 57 3.76 -7.43 0.43
N GLY A 58 4.33 -8.12 -0.55
CA GLY A 58 5.51 -7.66 -1.28
C GLY A 58 6.88 -8.04 -0.69
N LYS A 59 7.92 -7.74 -1.46
CA LYS A 59 9.33 -8.02 -1.14
C LYS A 59 10.14 -6.73 -1.22
N ARG A 60 11.10 -6.55 -0.29
CA ARG A 60 12.00 -5.40 -0.29
C ARG A 60 12.71 -5.29 -1.66
N GLY A 61 12.64 -4.12 -2.29
CA GLY A 61 13.21 -3.87 -3.61
C GLY A 61 12.37 -4.35 -4.80
N VAL A 62 11.23 -5.01 -4.57
CA VAL A 62 10.35 -5.54 -5.64
C VAL A 62 9.00 -4.82 -5.67
N GLY A 63 8.50 -4.37 -4.52
CA GLY A 63 7.20 -3.70 -4.39
C GLY A 63 6.06 -4.67 -4.07
N TYR A 64 4.84 -4.18 -4.23
CA TYR A 64 3.58 -4.84 -3.94
C TYR A 64 2.93 -5.30 -5.24
N ASN A 65 2.36 -6.51 -5.23
CA ASN A 65 1.54 -6.98 -6.34
C ASN A 65 0.21 -6.25 -6.34
N ILE A 66 -0.23 -5.81 -7.52
CA ILE A 66 -1.48 -5.05 -7.68
C ILE A 66 -2.72 -5.98 -7.69
N GLU A 67 -2.54 -7.27 -7.96
CA GLU A 67 -3.64 -8.24 -8.04
C GLU A 67 -3.84 -9.11 -6.79
N SER A 68 -2.97 -8.97 -5.77
CA SER A 68 -3.00 -9.81 -4.55
C SER A 68 -3.98 -9.35 -3.50
#